data_AF-A0A382H401-F1
#
_entry.id   AF-A0A382H401-F1
#
_cell.length_a   1.000
_cell.length_b   1.000
_cell.length_c   1.000
_cell.angle_alpha   90.00
_cell.angle_beta   90.00
_cell.angle_gamma   90.00
#
_symmetry.space_group_name_H-M   'P 1'
#
loop_
_entity.id
_entity.type
_entity.pdbx_description
1 polymer ?
#
loop_
_entity_poly.entity_id
_entity_poly.type
_entity_poly.pdbx_seq_one_letter_code
_entity_poly.pdbx_strand_id
1 'polypeptide(L)'
;EQLGFEVVPDEAADIARIGVQITRAATEQVGFRHPDNADWDHFSFCMLTAPLRRENGILLGRNAVSIQPGKLDRSPCGTGCSARMAILYERGLLKNGDAFIGESIIGSRFDCTVDGLTKTDSGRSAIVPRLRGRAWITGRYQHRLDPDDPWPAGYRVADTWPVFR
;
A
#
# COMPACT_ATOMS: atom_id res chain seq x y z
N GLU A 1 -1.74 18.45 -1.34
CA GLU A 1 -1.15 19.80 -1.18
C GLU A 1 0.36 19.85 -1.41
N GLN A 2 1.22 19.27 -0.57
CA GLN A 2 2.69 19.39 -0.71
C GLN A 2 3.26 18.90 -2.06
N LEU A 3 2.58 17.97 -2.72
CA LEU A 3 3.00 17.40 -4.02
C LEU A 3 2.19 17.96 -5.21
N GLY A 4 1.29 18.90 -4.98
CA GLY A 4 0.48 19.52 -6.03
C GLY A 4 -0.75 18.72 -6.50
N PHE A 5 -1.07 17.61 -5.84
CA PHE A 5 -2.26 16.79 -6.10
C PHE A 5 -2.96 16.36 -4.79
N GLU A 6 -4.18 15.85 -4.94
CA GLU A 6 -5.04 15.21 -3.94
C GLU A 6 -5.01 13.66 -4.07
N VAL A 7 -5.73 12.96 -3.19
CA VAL A 7 -5.85 11.49 -3.25
C VAL A 7 -7.21 11.15 -3.85
N VAL A 8 -7.39 11.47 -5.13
CA VAL A 8 -8.64 11.28 -5.89
C VAL A 8 -8.40 10.51 -7.19
N PRO A 9 -9.40 9.78 -7.73
CA PRO A 9 -9.21 8.90 -8.89
C PRO A 9 -8.64 9.58 -10.14
N ASP A 10 -9.02 10.83 -10.40
CA ASP A 10 -8.64 11.56 -11.61
C ASP A 10 -7.13 11.86 -11.67
N GLU A 11 -6.45 11.84 -10.53
CA GLU A 11 -5.00 12.07 -10.42
C GLU A 11 -4.20 10.75 -10.35
N ALA A 12 -4.84 9.60 -10.58
CA ALA A 12 -4.22 8.29 -10.38
C ALA A 12 -2.93 8.09 -11.18
N ALA A 13 -2.84 8.64 -12.39
CA ALA A 13 -1.65 8.56 -13.23
C ALA A 13 -0.45 9.31 -12.62
N ASP A 14 -0.67 10.53 -12.12
CA ASP A 14 0.38 11.32 -11.48
C ASP A 14 0.83 10.72 -10.16
N ILE A 15 -0.12 10.28 -9.33
CA ILE A 15 0.15 9.59 -8.07
C ILE A 15 0.97 8.31 -8.33
N ALA A 16 0.62 7.53 -9.35
CA ALA A 16 1.33 6.31 -9.70
C ALA A 16 2.77 6.60 -10.12
N ARG A 17 2.96 7.55 -11.04
CA ARG A 17 4.26 8.00 -11.54
C ARG A 17 5.16 8.51 -10.42
N ILE A 18 4.67 9.47 -9.64
CA ILE A 18 5.43 10.07 -8.54
C ILE A 18 5.72 9.03 -7.45
N GLY A 19 4.77 8.15 -7.14
CA GLY A 19 5.00 7.09 -6.18
C GLY A 19 6.15 6.15 -6.58
N VAL A 20 6.28 5.80 -7.86
CA VAL A 20 7.42 4.99 -8.34
C VAL A 20 8.74 5.77 -8.20
N GLN A 21 8.76 7.05 -8.56
CA GLN A 21 9.94 7.91 -8.44
C GLN A 21 10.38 8.06 -6.97
N ILE A 22 9.44 8.28 -6.06
CA ILE A 22 9.71 8.35 -4.62
C ILE A 22 10.24 7.01 -4.09
N THR A 23 9.66 5.88 -4.47
CA THR A 23 10.13 4.55 -4.02
C THR A 23 11.57 4.28 -4.44
N ARG A 24 11.94 4.62 -5.68
CA ARG A 24 13.31 4.48 -6.19
C ARG A 24 14.26 5.37 -5.40
N ALA A 25 13.96 6.66 -5.29
CA ALA A 25 14.77 7.61 -4.55
C ALA A 25 14.93 7.21 -3.07
N ALA A 26 13.88 6.73 -2.42
CA ALA A 26 13.93 6.26 -1.03
C ALA A 26 14.81 5.00 -0.89
N THR A 27 14.75 4.08 -1.85
CA THR A 27 15.60 2.88 -1.84
C THR A 27 17.08 3.26 -1.99
N GLU A 28 17.39 4.18 -2.91
CA GLU A 28 18.76 4.63 -3.16
C GLU A 28 19.36 5.47 -2.02
N GLN A 29 18.57 6.36 -1.41
CA GLN A 29 19.08 7.38 -0.49
C GLN A 29 18.87 7.03 0.98
N VAL A 30 17.82 6.29 1.31
CA VAL A 30 17.44 5.94 2.69
C VAL A 30 17.68 4.45 2.96
N GLY A 31 17.34 3.60 1.99
CA GLY A 31 17.40 2.15 2.12
C GLY A 31 16.33 1.57 3.06
N PHE A 32 16.12 0.26 2.96
CA PHE A 32 15.27 -0.51 3.87
C PHE A 32 15.99 -1.81 4.21
N ARG A 33 15.81 -2.33 5.42
CA ARG A 33 16.24 -3.69 5.75
C ARG A 33 15.35 -4.23 6.83
N HIS A 34 14.70 -5.37 6.56
CA HIS A 34 13.96 -6.06 7.60
C HIS A 34 14.96 -6.68 8.58
N PRO A 35 14.82 -6.45 9.91
CA PRO A 35 15.85 -6.83 10.86
C PRO A 35 15.98 -8.36 11.03
N ASP A 36 14.89 -9.10 10.75
CA ASP A 36 14.86 -10.57 10.86
C ASP A 36 14.76 -11.27 9.49
N ASN A 37 14.81 -10.53 8.37
CA ASN A 37 14.75 -11.10 7.03
C ASN A 37 15.72 -10.39 6.09
N ALA A 38 16.86 -11.03 5.82
CA ALA A 38 17.94 -10.45 5.01
C ALA A 38 17.56 -10.24 3.54
N ASP A 39 16.60 -11.00 3.00
CA ASP A 39 16.18 -10.91 1.59
C ASP A 39 15.23 -9.73 1.33
N TRP A 40 14.79 -9.04 2.40
CA TRP A 40 13.90 -7.89 2.27
C TRP A 40 14.63 -6.59 2.62
N ASP A 41 15.25 -6.01 1.58
CA ASP A 41 16.22 -4.92 1.66
C ASP A 41 15.89 -3.69 0.79
N HIS A 42 14.65 -3.59 0.31
CA HIS A 42 14.19 -2.49 -0.53
C HIS A 42 12.77 -2.04 -0.18
N PHE A 43 12.41 -0.82 -0.58
CA PHE A 43 11.03 -0.36 -0.50
C PHE A 43 10.23 -0.87 -1.71
N SER A 44 9.16 -1.62 -1.46
CA SER A 44 8.29 -2.12 -2.52
C SER A 44 7.23 -1.09 -2.96
N PHE A 45 6.84 -0.20 -2.05
CA PHE A 45 5.67 0.67 -2.22
C PHE A 45 5.91 2.10 -1.76
N CYS A 46 5.19 3.04 -2.36
CA CYS A 46 5.01 4.40 -1.83
C CYS A 46 3.55 4.58 -1.42
N MET A 47 3.29 4.91 -0.16
CA MET A 47 1.96 5.23 0.35
C MET A 47 1.79 6.75 0.45
N LEU A 48 0.98 7.32 -0.44
CA LEU A 48 0.62 8.74 -0.38
C LEU A 48 -0.64 8.89 0.46
N THR A 49 -0.60 9.78 1.45
CA THR A 49 -1.66 9.91 2.46
C THR A 49 -2.32 11.27 2.39
N ALA A 50 -3.65 11.28 2.48
CA ALA A 50 -4.40 12.49 2.78
C ALA A 50 -4.38 12.76 4.30
N PRO A 51 -4.69 14.00 4.73
CA PRO A 51 -4.85 14.33 6.14
C PRO A 51 -5.80 13.36 6.85
N LEU A 52 -5.49 13.08 8.12
CA LEU A 52 -6.35 12.25 8.96
C LEU A 52 -7.68 12.95 9.23
N ARG A 53 -8.75 12.16 9.27
CA ARG A 53 -10.09 12.62 9.62
C ARG A 53 -10.64 11.75 10.75
N ARG A 54 -11.77 12.14 11.34
CA ARG A 54 -12.54 11.27 12.23
C ARG A 54 -13.92 11.03 11.65
N GLU A 55 -14.38 9.79 11.71
CA GLU A 55 -15.73 9.38 11.35
C GLU A 55 -16.29 8.59 12.53
N ASN A 56 -17.38 9.07 13.13
CA ASN A 56 -18.00 8.44 14.32
C ASN A 56 -16.99 8.17 15.47
N GLY A 57 -16.07 9.10 15.70
CA GLY A 57 -15.01 8.99 16.71
C GLY A 57 -13.79 8.15 16.30
N ILE A 58 -13.88 7.36 15.22
CA ILE A 58 -12.80 6.50 14.73
C ILE A 58 -11.88 7.30 13.80
N LEU A 59 -10.56 7.12 13.94
CA LEU A 59 -9.57 7.77 13.09
C LEU A 59 -9.60 7.15 11.69
N LEU A 60 -9.69 7.98 10.67
CA LEU A 60 -9.76 7.60 9.26
C LEU A 60 -8.57 8.17 8.49
N GLY A 61 -7.92 7.33 7.69
CA GLY A 61 -6.83 7.72 6.82
C GLY A 61 -7.04 7.30 5.37
N ARG A 62 -7.38 8.27 4.52
CA ARG A 62 -7.40 8.06 3.06
C ARG A 62 -5.98 7.99 2.50
N ASN A 63 -5.76 7.10 1.56
CA ASN A 63 -4.46 6.89 0.94
C ASN A 63 -4.54 6.31 -0.48
N ALA A 64 -3.42 6.42 -1.20
CA ALA A 64 -3.16 5.70 -2.43
C ALA A 64 -1.77 5.06 -2.34
N VAL A 65 -1.68 3.75 -2.59
CA VAL A 65 -0.41 3.04 -2.61
C VAL A 65 0.02 2.81 -4.06
N SER A 66 1.16 3.37 -4.44
CA SER A 66 1.78 3.12 -5.73
C SER A 66 2.61 1.84 -5.69
N ILE A 67 2.34 0.97 -6.66
CA ILE A 67 2.94 -0.35 -6.85
C ILE A 67 3.69 -0.32 -8.17
N GLN A 68 4.96 -0.73 -8.17
CA GLN A 68 5.74 -0.83 -9.41
C GLN A 68 5.07 -1.79 -10.41
N PRO A 69 5.04 -1.48 -11.72
CA PRO A 69 5.73 -0.37 -12.39
C PRO A 69 4.96 0.96 -12.41
N GLY A 70 3.86 1.07 -11.67
CA GLY A 70 3.09 2.30 -11.44
C GLY A 70 1.60 2.10 -11.68
N LYS A 71 1.05 1.28 -10.78
CA LYS A 71 -0.36 1.00 -10.61
C LYS A 71 -0.72 1.40 -9.19
N LEU A 72 -1.89 1.99 -8.98
CA LEU A 72 -2.41 2.20 -7.63
C LEU A 72 -3.15 0.99 -7.09
N ASP A 73 -3.01 0.69 -5.81
CA ASP A 73 -3.92 -0.25 -5.14
C ASP A 73 -5.36 0.33 -5.12
N ARG A 74 -6.34 -0.50 -5.47
CA ARG A 74 -7.77 -0.14 -5.40
C ARG A 74 -8.36 -0.48 -4.03
N SER A 75 -7.68 -1.33 -3.27
CA SER A 75 -7.95 -1.52 -1.85
C SER A 75 -7.25 -0.42 -1.04
N PRO A 76 -7.56 -0.26 0.26
CA PRO A 76 -6.82 0.63 1.16
C PRO A 76 -5.37 0.19 1.42
N CYS A 77 -4.93 -0.93 0.83
CA CYS A 77 -3.66 -1.61 1.02
C CYS A 77 -3.47 -2.11 2.46
N GLY A 78 -3.65 -3.41 2.68
CA GLY A 78 -3.58 -3.98 4.03
C GLY A 78 -2.23 -3.76 4.72
N THR A 79 -1.12 -4.05 4.03
CA THR A 79 0.23 -3.79 4.54
C THR A 79 0.50 -2.30 4.75
N GLY A 80 -0.04 -1.43 3.88
CA GLY A 80 -0.01 0.02 4.05
C GLY A 80 -0.76 0.49 5.30
N CYS A 81 -1.96 -0.05 5.56
CA CYS A 81 -2.71 0.21 6.79
C CYS A 81 -1.94 -0.25 8.04
N SER A 82 -1.33 -1.44 8.00
CA SER A 82 -0.48 -1.95 9.09
C SER A 82 0.69 -1.02 9.38
N ALA A 83 1.44 -0.60 8.35
CA ALA A 83 2.55 0.33 8.50
C ALA A 83 2.09 1.71 9.01
N ARG A 84 0.96 2.22 8.51
CA ARG A 84 0.40 3.50 8.95
C ARG A 84 -0.05 3.43 10.41
N MET A 85 -0.70 2.36 10.84
CA MET A 85 -1.07 2.16 12.24
C MET A 85 0.15 2.08 13.16
N ALA A 86 1.24 1.44 12.74
CA ALA A 86 2.48 1.40 13.52
C ALA A 86 3.05 2.81 13.76
N ILE A 87 3.07 3.66 12.72
CA ILE A 87 3.49 5.07 12.84
C ILE A 87 2.54 5.88 13.74
N LEU A 88 1.23 5.68 13.60
CA LEU A 88 0.25 6.39 14.42
C LEU A 88 0.30 5.98 15.89
N TYR A 89 0.55 4.70 16.16
CA TYR A 89 0.78 4.17 17.51
C TYR A 89 2.02 4.80 18.14
N GLU A 90 3.16 4.79 17.43
CA GLU A 90 4.41 5.39 17.91
C GLU A 90 4.25 6.90 18.20
N ARG A 91 3.40 7.60 17.43
CA ARG A 91 3.07 9.01 17.64
C ARG A 91 2.02 9.26 18.73
N GLY A 92 1.53 8.22 19.42
CA GLY A 92 0.49 8.32 20.44
C GLY A 92 -0.89 8.71 19.93
N LEU A 93 -1.12 8.64 18.62
CA LEU A 93 -2.42 8.93 17.98
C LEU A 93 -3.37 7.73 17.97
N LEU A 94 -2.81 6.52 18.10
CA LEU A 94 -3.52 5.28 18.36
C LEU A 94 -2.92 4.58 19.58
N LYS A 95 -3.73 3.79 20.27
CA LYS A 95 -3.35 2.92 21.39
C LYS A 95 -3.68 1.47 21.07
N ASN A 96 -3.21 0.56 21.92
CA ASN A 96 -3.61 -0.84 21.84
C ASN A 96 -5.14 -0.96 22.00
N GLY A 97 -5.79 -1.68 21.10
CA GLY A 97 -7.25 -1.81 21.01
C GLY A 97 -7.94 -0.73 20.17
N ASP A 98 -7.27 0.36 19.77
CA ASP A 98 -7.91 1.41 19.00
C ASP A 98 -8.23 0.96 17.56
N ALA A 99 -9.39 1.42 17.08
CA ALA A 99 -9.82 1.22 15.71
C ALA A 99 -9.25 2.29 14.76
N PHE A 100 -9.04 1.88 13.50
CA PHE A 100 -8.62 2.76 12.41
C PHE A 100 -9.34 2.37 11.11
N ILE A 101 -9.80 3.35 10.34
CA ILE A 101 -10.41 3.13 9.02
C ILE A 101 -9.38 3.49 7.95
N GLY A 102 -8.94 2.49 7.19
CA GLY A 102 -8.19 2.70 5.97
C GLY A 102 -9.15 2.95 4.81
N GLU A 103 -8.99 4.07 4.09
CA GLU A 103 -9.81 4.40 2.90
C GLU A 103 -8.91 4.51 1.66
N SER A 104 -9.32 3.88 0.55
CA SER A 104 -8.56 3.89 -0.70
C SER A 104 -8.88 5.10 -1.57
N ILE A 105 -8.17 5.22 -2.70
CA ILE A 105 -8.43 6.24 -3.70
C ILE A 105 -9.84 6.17 -4.30
N ILE A 106 -10.44 4.96 -4.37
CA ILE A 106 -11.81 4.75 -4.88
C ILE A 106 -12.88 4.69 -3.77
N GLY A 107 -12.52 5.00 -2.51
CA GLY A 107 -13.44 4.99 -1.38
C GLY A 107 -13.76 3.60 -0.80
N SER A 108 -13.08 2.54 -1.25
CA SER A 108 -13.14 1.23 -0.57
C SER A 108 -12.49 1.32 0.82
N ARG A 109 -12.90 0.45 1.75
CA ARG A 109 -12.51 0.56 3.18
C ARG A 109 -12.06 -0.75 3.80
N PHE A 110 -11.13 -0.64 4.74
CA PHE A 110 -10.75 -1.69 5.68
C PHE A 110 -10.95 -1.19 7.10
N ASP A 111 -11.60 -2.03 7.91
CA ASP A 111 -11.72 -1.82 9.35
C ASP A 111 -10.49 -2.44 10.00
N CYS A 112 -9.68 -1.60 10.63
CA CYS A 112 -8.38 -1.99 11.17
C CYS A 112 -8.38 -1.81 12.69
N THR A 113 -7.53 -2.57 13.38
CA THR A 113 -7.34 -2.45 14.83
C THR A 113 -5.88 -2.74 15.18
N VAL A 114 -5.35 -2.04 16.18
CA VAL A 114 -4.11 -2.44 16.86
C VAL A 114 -4.48 -3.52 17.87
N ASP A 115 -4.42 -4.79 17.48
CA ASP A 115 -4.89 -5.91 18.33
C ASP A 115 -3.90 -6.25 19.45
N GLY A 116 -2.62 -5.94 19.27
CA GLY A 116 -1.59 -6.23 20.26
C GLY A 116 -0.28 -5.49 20.02
N LEU A 117 0.63 -5.63 20.98
CA LEU A 117 1.99 -5.13 20.91
C LEU A 117 2.95 -6.32 21.02
N THR A 118 4.05 -6.25 20.28
CA THR A 118 5.06 -7.31 20.28
C THR A 118 6.45 -6.72 20.03
N LYS A 119 7.46 -7.59 19.93
CA LYS A 119 8.78 -7.25 19.43
C LYS A 119 9.14 -8.17 18.27
N THR A 120 9.94 -7.66 17.34
CA THR A 120 10.67 -8.49 16.37
C THR A 120 11.66 -9.39 17.10
N ASP A 121 12.21 -10.40 16.43
CA ASP A 121 13.18 -11.32 17.07
C ASP A 121 14.47 -10.57 17.46
N SER A 122 14.83 -9.58 16.65
CA SER A 122 15.86 -8.56 16.94
C SER A 122 15.52 -7.56 18.05
N GLY A 123 14.34 -7.63 18.66
CA GLY A 123 13.93 -6.84 19.82
C GLY A 123 13.31 -5.46 19.52
N ARG A 124 13.04 -5.13 18.26
CA ARG A 124 12.40 -3.87 17.86
C ARG A 124 10.91 -3.89 18.20
N SER A 125 10.40 -2.82 18.81
CA SER A 125 8.97 -2.68 19.11
C SER A 125 8.13 -2.76 17.83
N ALA A 126 7.03 -3.51 17.89
CA ALA A 126 6.11 -3.71 16.79
C ALA A 126 4.66 -3.80 17.31
N ILE A 127 3.71 -3.62 16.38
CA ILE A 127 2.29 -3.87 16.64
C ILE A 127 1.87 -5.19 15.99
N VAL A 128 0.78 -5.77 16.50
CA VAL A 128 0.02 -6.84 15.83
C VAL A 128 -1.23 -6.19 15.25
N PRO A 129 -1.23 -5.83 13.95
CA PRO A 129 -2.38 -5.20 13.33
C PRO A 129 -3.39 -6.27 12.86
N ARG A 130 -4.68 -6.01 13.07
CA ARG A 130 -5.78 -6.77 12.46
C ARG A 130 -6.45 -5.92 11.39
N LEU A 131 -6.75 -6.55 10.26
CA LEU A 131 -7.37 -5.93 9.10
C LEU A 131 -8.62 -6.72 8.74
N ARG A 132 -9.73 -6.04 8.53
CA ARG A 132 -10.98 -6.63 8.06
C ARG A 132 -11.41 -5.96 6.77
N GLY A 133 -11.69 -6.78 5.77
CA GLY A 133 -12.21 -6.37 4.48
C GLY A 133 -13.22 -7.37 3.94
N ARG A 134 -13.65 -7.17 2.69
CA ARG A 134 -14.53 -8.07 1.95
C ARG A 134 -13.95 -8.33 0.57
N ALA A 135 -14.29 -9.48 0.00
CA ALA A 135 -13.95 -9.86 -1.35
C ALA A 135 -15.18 -10.46 -2.05
N TRP A 136 -15.17 -10.46 -3.38
CA TRP A 136 -16.26 -10.97 -4.21
C TRP A 136 -15.70 -11.85 -5.32
N ILE A 137 -16.45 -12.90 -5.68
CA ILE A 137 -16.13 -13.75 -6.83
C ILE A 137 -16.39 -12.95 -8.10
N THR A 138 -15.39 -12.84 -8.98
CA THR A 138 -15.51 -12.11 -10.26
C THR A 138 -15.73 -13.03 -11.46
N GLY A 139 -15.57 -14.34 -11.29
CA GLY A 139 -15.77 -15.33 -12.35
C GLY A 139 -14.98 -16.61 -12.11
N ARG A 140 -15.09 -17.55 -13.05
CA ARG A 140 -14.27 -18.77 -13.13
C ARG A 140 -13.53 -18.76 -14.47
N TYR A 141 -12.21 -18.84 -14.42
CA TYR A 141 -11.35 -18.71 -15.60
C TYR A 141 -10.58 -20.02 -15.86
N GLN A 142 -10.45 -20.39 -17.13
CA GLN A 142 -9.54 -21.46 -17.58
C GLN A 142 -8.55 -20.85 -18.58
N HIS A 143 -7.35 -20.54 -18.11
CA HIS A 143 -6.27 -20.07 -18.97
C HIS A 143 -5.64 -21.25 -19.70
N ARG A 144 -5.33 -21.08 -20.99
CA ARG A 144 -4.70 -22.09 -21.86
C ARG A 144 -3.53 -21.43 -22.61
N LEU A 145 -2.56 -22.24 -22.98
CA LEU A 145 -1.39 -21.83 -23.75
C LEU A 145 -1.18 -22.85 -24.86
N ASP A 146 -1.27 -22.40 -26.10
CA ASP A 146 -0.98 -23.23 -27.26
C ASP A 146 0.55 -23.31 -27.47
N PRO A 147 1.13 -24.49 -27.75
CA PRO A 147 2.55 -24.61 -28.07
C PRO A 147 3.03 -23.73 -29.24
N ASP A 148 2.13 -23.39 -30.17
CA ASP A 148 2.43 -22.59 -31.36
C ASP A 148 2.09 -21.09 -31.16
N ASP A 149 1.67 -20.66 -29.96
CA ASP A 149 1.43 -19.25 -29.66
C ASP A 149 2.75 -18.45 -29.77
N PRO A 150 2.84 -17.43 -30.65
CA PRO A 150 4.06 -16.66 -30.83
C PRO A 150 4.38 -15.71 -29.64
N TRP A 151 3.47 -15.54 -28.68
CA TRP A 151 3.67 -14.76 -27.46
C TRP A 151 3.39 -15.59 -26.19
N PRO A 152 4.13 -16.67 -25.95
CA PRO A 152 3.80 -17.62 -24.89
C PRO A 152 3.99 -17.06 -23.47
N ALA A 153 4.75 -15.96 -23.35
CA ALA A 153 4.96 -15.20 -22.12
C ALA A 153 4.17 -13.87 -22.08
N GLY A 154 3.28 -13.65 -23.06
CA GLY A 154 2.62 -12.37 -23.29
C GLY A 154 3.57 -11.29 -23.80
N TYR A 155 3.18 -10.03 -23.63
CA TYR A 155 3.94 -8.86 -24.05
C TYR A 155 3.68 -7.68 -23.11
N ARG A 156 4.51 -6.63 -23.22
CA ARG A 156 4.37 -5.37 -22.47
C ARG A 156 4.63 -4.23 -23.42
N VAL A 157 3.70 -3.28 -23.49
CA VAL A 157 3.81 -2.06 -24.30
C VAL A 157 3.55 -0.86 -23.41
N ALA A 158 4.32 0.21 -23.59
CA ALA A 158 4.40 1.31 -22.63
C ALA A 158 3.08 2.10 -22.44
N ASP A 159 2.17 2.02 -23.40
CA ASP A 159 0.84 2.64 -23.35
C ASP A 159 -0.07 2.06 -22.26
N THR A 160 0.10 0.77 -21.94
CA THR A 160 -0.74 0.00 -21.01
C THR A 160 0.06 -0.68 -19.89
N TRP A 161 1.38 -0.78 -20.07
CA TRP A 161 2.34 -1.25 -19.09
C TRP A 161 3.39 -0.15 -18.83
N PRO A 162 3.19 0.72 -17.83
CA PRO A 162 4.00 1.90 -17.64
C PRO A 162 5.50 1.59 -17.50
N VAL A 163 6.32 2.42 -18.14
CA VAL A 163 7.78 2.43 -17.97
C VAL A 163 8.18 3.86 -17.61
N PHE A 164 8.25 4.14 -16.31
CA PHE A 164 8.80 5.41 -15.84
C PHE A 164 10.33 5.30 -15.90
N ARG A 165 10.93 6.11 -16.76
CA ARG A 165 12.38 6.34 -16.78
C ARG A 165 12.75 7.19 -15.58
#